data_AF-A0A9D3WZP7-F1
#
_entry.id   AF-A0A9D3WZP7-F1
#
_cell.length_a   1.000
_cell.length_b   1.000
_cell.length_c   1.000
_cell.angle_alpha   90.00
_cell.angle_beta   90.00
_cell.angle_gamma   90.00
#
_symmetry.space_group_name_H-M   'P 1'
#
loop_
_entity.id
_entity.type
_entity.pdbx_description
1 polymer ?
#
loop_
_entity_poly.entity_id
_entity_poly.type
_entity_poly.pdbx_seq_one_letter_code
_entity_poly.pdbx_strand_id
1 'polypeptide(L)' 'GPSCWEDVLIPNRIAGTCQSRNCHGDIAEFYFKCGAHPTSDSETSVALNLITTNTQHITCITCTDI' A
#
# COMPACT_ATOMS: atom_id res chain seq x y z
N GLY A 1 -10.77 6.28 2.68
CA GLY A 1 -9.41 5.75 2.51
C GLY A 1 -9.49 4.33 1.98
N PRO A 2 -8.36 3.72 1.58
CA PRO A 2 -8.33 2.33 1.12
C PRO A 2 -8.75 1.36 2.25
N SER A 3 -9.35 0.24 1.87
CA SER A 3 -9.90 -0.79 2.75
C SER A 3 -9.33 -2.20 2.48
N CYS A 4 -8.71 -2.41 1.31
CA CYS A 4 -8.08 -3.67 0.93
C CYS A 4 -6.86 -3.43 0.01
N TRP A 5 -6.20 -4.51 -0.42
CA TRP A 5 -5.09 -4.43 -1.37
C TRP A 5 -5.54 -3.99 -2.77
N GLU A 6 -6.74 -4.36 -3.24
CA GLU A 6 -7.19 -3.95 -4.57
C GLU A 6 -7.32 -2.43 -4.69
N ASP A 7 -7.72 -1.77 -3.60
CA ASP A 7 -7.85 -0.31 -3.52
C ASP A 7 -6.55 0.44 -3.83
N VAL A 8 -5.40 -0.18 -3.54
CA VAL A 8 -4.07 0.43 -3.69
C VAL A 8 -3.24 -0.20 -4.82
N LEU A 9 -3.61 -1.39 -5.30
CA LEU A 9 -2.91 -2.08 -6.39
C LEU A 9 -3.57 -1.87 -7.77
N ILE A 10 -4.89 -1.67 -7.81
CA ILE A 10 -5.60 -1.44 -9.09
C ILE A 10 -5.53 0.06 -9.42
N PRO A 11 -4.97 0.44 -10.58
CA PRO A 11 -4.96 1.84 -11.01
C PRO A 11 -6.38 2.41 -11.14
N ASN A 12 -6.54 3.70 -10.84
CA ASN A 12 -7.80 4.44 -10.95
C ASN A 12 -8.96 3.91 -10.09
N ARG A 13 -8.65 3.22 -8.99
CA ARG A 13 -9.66 2.58 -8.14
C ARG A 13 -10.34 3.53 -7.16
N ILE A 14 -9.62 4.50 -6.64
CA ILE A 14 -10.12 5.45 -5.62
C ILE A 14 -10.08 6.87 -6.19
N ALA A 15 -11.20 7.57 -6.06
CA ALA A 15 -11.32 8.98 -6.39
C ALA A 15 -11.03 9.90 -5.19
N GLY A 16 -10.70 11.15 -5.48
CA GLY A 16 -10.39 12.20 -4.52
C GLY A 16 -10.39 13.58 -5.16
N THR A 17 -9.73 14.55 -4.53
CA THR A 17 -9.56 15.89 -5.08
C THR A 17 -8.13 16.36 -4.85
N CYS A 18 -7.40 16.58 -5.94
CA CYS A 18 -6.05 17.16 -5.92
C CYS A 18 -6.07 18.56 -5.29
N GLN A 19 -5.25 18.79 -4.26
CA GLN A 19 -5.22 20.07 -3.53
C GLN A 19 -4.25 21.10 -4.15
N SER A 20 -3.50 20.70 -5.18
CA SER A 20 -2.63 21.62 -5.92
C SER A 20 -3.45 22.64 -6.70
N ARG A 21 -3.01 23.91 -6.71
CA ARG A 21 -3.70 24.98 -7.45
C ARG A 21 -3.77 24.65 -8.94
N ASN A 22 -4.94 24.86 -9.55
CA ASN A 22 -5.22 24.58 -10.96
C ASN A 22 -5.03 23.11 -11.38
N CYS A 23 -5.11 22.17 -10.43
CA CYS A 23 -5.10 20.73 -10.69
C CYS A 23 -6.53 20.20 -10.78
N HIS A 24 -6.86 19.48 -11.85
CA HIS A 24 -8.17 18.83 -12.04
C HIS A 24 -8.12 17.32 -11.76
N GLY A 25 -7.02 16.82 -11.19
CA GLY A 25 -6.87 15.41 -10.87
C GLY A 25 -7.84 14.98 -9.77
N ASP A 26 -8.59 13.93 -10.03
CA ASP A 26 -9.61 13.36 -9.15
C ASP A 26 -9.37 11.89 -8.85
N ILE A 27 -8.27 11.33 -9.34
CA ILE A 27 -7.89 9.92 -9.13
C ILE A 27 -6.66 9.83 -8.24
N ALA A 28 -6.70 8.95 -7.24
CA ALA A 28 -5.58 8.63 -6.40
C ALA A 28 -4.64 7.61 -7.06
N GLU A 29 -3.34 7.88 -6.99
CA GLU A 29 -2.27 6.95 -7.33
C GLU A 29 -1.54 6.55 -6.04
N PHE A 30 -1.42 5.24 -5.80
CA PHE A 30 -0.75 4.69 -4.62
C PHE A 30 0.62 4.14 -4.98
N TYR A 31 1.58 4.34 -4.09
CA TYR A 31 2.92 3.76 -4.19
C TYR A 31 3.46 3.46 -2.78
N PHE A 32 4.49 2.61 -2.71
CA PHE A 32 5.09 2.17 -1.45
C PHE A 32 6.56 2.58 -1.38
N LYS A 33 7.06 2.80 -0.16
CA LYS A 33 8.47 3.09 0.13
C LYS A 33 8.99 2.13 1.21
N CYS A 34 10.30 1.96 1.28
CA CYS A 34 10.94 1.26 2.39
C CYS A 34 10.76 2.06 3.70
N GLY A 35 10.31 1.39 4.77
CA GLY A 35 10.12 1.99 6.08
C GLY A 35 11.34 1.91 7.01
N ALA A 36 12.43 1.27 6.60
CA ALA A 36 13.59 1.00 7.45
C ALA A 36 14.61 2.16 7.51
N HIS A 37 14.53 3.12 6.59
CA HIS A 37 15.44 4.24 6.49
C HIS A 37 14.76 5.43 5.80
N PRO A 38 15.28 6.66 5.94
CA PRO A 38 14.81 7.80 5.18
C PRO A 38 14.85 7.53 3.66
N THR A 39 13.86 8.04 2.94
CA THR A 39 13.73 7.91 1.47
C THR A 39 13.20 9.22 0.89
N SER A 40 13.63 9.53 -0.33
CA SER A 40 13.12 10.61 -1.17
C SER A 40 11.75 10.26 -1.79
N ASP A 41 11.10 11.22 -2.45
CA ASP A 41 9.80 10.99 -3.10
C ASP A 41 9.88 10.16 -4.38
N SER A 42 11.04 10.14 -5.04
CA SER A 42 11.28 9.31 -6.22
C SER A 42 11.60 7.85 -5.89
N GLU A 43 11.94 7.54 -4.63
CA GLU A 43 12.28 6.18 -4.22
C GLU A 43 11.02 5.38 -3.91
N THR A 44 10.69 4.44 -4.79
CA THR A 44 9.56 3.52 -4.65
C THR A 44 10.04 2.08 -4.42
N SER A 45 9.18 1.26 -3.85
CA SER A 45 9.42 -0.16 -3.60
C SER A 45 8.18 -0.97 -3.96
N VAL A 46 8.38 -2.24 -4.32
CA VAL A 46 7.28 -3.16 -4.65
C VAL A 46 6.54 -3.57 -3.37
N ALA A 47 5.22 -3.57 -3.42
CA ALA A 47 4.38 -4.08 -2.33
C ALA A 47 4.37 -5.61 -2.31
N LEU A 48 4.58 -6.19 -1.13
CA LEU A 48 4.49 -7.64 -0.90
C LEU A 48 3.11 -7.99 -0.33
N ASN A 49 2.08 -7.92 -1.16
CA ASN A 49 0.67 -8.01 -0.75
C ASN A 49 0.23 -9.36 -0.16
N LEU A 50 1.01 -10.42 -0.35
CA LEU A 50 0.76 -11.74 0.24
C LEU A 50 1.35 -11.87 1.66
N ILE A 51 2.25 -10.97 2.05
CA ILE A 51 2.83 -10.97 3.40
C ILE A 51 1.90 -10.18 4.31
N THR A 52 1.45 -10.81 5.39
CA THR A 52 0.60 -10.19 6.40
C THR A 52 1.24 -10.31 7.78
N THR A 53 1.01 -9.32 8.64
CA THR A 53 1.31 -9.45 10.06
C THR A 53 0.41 -10.54 10.66
N ASN A 54 0.99 -11.45 11.44
CA ASN A 54 0.26 -12.55 12.07
C ASN A 54 -0.51 -12.10 13.33
N THR A 55 -1.42 -11.13 13.18
CA THR A 55 -2.21 -10.58 14.30
C THR A 55 -3.20 -11.58 14.91
N GLN A 56 -3.50 -12.65 14.18
CA GLN A 56 -4.41 -13.71 14.62
C GLN A 56 -3.68 -14.93 15.20
N HIS A 57 -2.35 -14.90 15.32
CA HIS A 57 -1.54 -16.00 15.86
C HIS A 57 -1.80 -17.35 15.16
N ILE A 58 -1.93 -17.32 13.83
CA ILE A 58 -2.11 -18.54 13.02
C ILE A 58 -0.77 -19.28 12.97
N THR A 59 -0.80 -20.58 13.26
CA THR A 59 0.37 -21.45 13.20
C THR A 59 0.85 -21.63 11.77
N CYS A 60 2.16 -21.65 11.55
CA CYS A 60 2.76 -21.98 10.27
C CYS A 60 2.36 -23.39 9.82
N ILE A 61 1.98 -23.55 8.56
CA ILE A 61 1.51 -24.84 8.02
C ILE A 61 2.59 -25.93 8.01
N THR A 62 3.87 -25.55 7.97
CA THR A 62 4.99 -26.51 7.88
C THR A 62 5.60 -26.83 9.24
N CYS A 63 5.94 -25.81 10.04
CA CYS A 63 6.61 -26.01 11.34
C CYS A 63 5.68 -25.90 12.56
N THR A 64 4.42 -25.48 12.37
CA THR A 64 3.43 -25.26 13.45
C THR A 64 3.77 -24.17 14.46
N ASP A 65 4.86 -23.42 14.26
CA ASP A 65 5.24 -22.27 15.09
C ASP A 65 4.30 -21.06 14.87
N ILE A 66 4.29 -20.14 15.85
CA ILE A 66 3.49 -18.89 15.85
C ILE A 66 4.41 -17.67 15.85
#